data_AF-A0A519L510-F1
#
_entry.id   AF-A0A519L510-F1
#
_cell.length_a   1.000
_cell.length_b   1.000
_cell.length_c   1.000
_cell.angle_alpha   90.00
_cell.angle_beta   90.00
_cell.angle_gamma   90.00
#
_symmetry.space_group_name_H-M   'P 1'
#
loop_
_entity.id
_entity.type
_entity.pdbx_description
1 polymer ?
#
loop_
_entity_poly.entity_id
_entity_poly.type
_entity_poly.pdbx_seq_one_letter_code
_entity_poly.pdbx_strand_id
1 'polypeptide(L)'
;MKAFALLPLALLGLAACASTSETYPSRTATEQLLLARAADQAVEGLTLPIPAGSRVFVDDTYFRAESSPYAVSAIRNALSDAGYALAPSKAEADAVFELRAGALSLEQMRRVFGLPDMRV
;
A
#
# COMPACT_ATOMS: atom_id res chain seq x y z
N MET A 1 -5.30 -14.29 58.54
CA MET A 1 -5.92 -15.28 57.64
C MET A 1 -6.46 -14.72 56.32
N LYS A 2 -6.77 -13.41 56.18
CA LYS A 2 -7.27 -12.84 54.91
C LYS A 2 -6.20 -12.61 53.82
N ALA A 3 -4.93 -12.40 54.20
CA ALA A 3 -3.85 -12.09 53.25
C ALA A 3 -3.41 -13.29 52.38
N PHE A 4 -3.56 -14.53 52.88
CA PHE A 4 -3.16 -15.73 52.14
C PHE A 4 -4.07 -16.06 50.96
N ALA A 5 -5.32 -15.56 50.95
CA ALA A 5 -6.26 -15.77 49.85
C ALA A 5 -6.03 -14.83 48.66
N LEU A 6 -5.29 -13.73 48.85
CA LEU A 6 -5.00 -12.75 47.79
C LEU A 6 -3.84 -13.18 46.89
N LEU A 7 -2.91 -13.98 47.41
CA LEU A 7 -1.72 -14.45 46.70
C LEU A 7 -2.05 -15.35 45.49
N PRO A 8 -2.93 -16.38 45.60
CA PRO A 8 -3.27 -17.21 44.44
C PRO A 8 -4.03 -16.42 43.37
N LEU A 9 -4.87 -15.46 43.74
CA LEU A 9 -5.62 -14.63 42.78
C LEU A 9 -4.69 -13.69 41.98
N ALA A 10 -3.64 -13.16 42.62
CA ALA A 10 -2.61 -12.36 41.95
C ALA A 10 -1.75 -13.20 41.00
N LEU A 11 -1.45 -14.45 41.37
CA LEU A 11 -0.71 -15.40 40.53
C LEU A 11 -1.52 -15.85 39.30
N LEU A 12 -2.85 -15.97 39.40
CA LEU A 12 -3.70 -16.23 38.23
C LEU A 12 -3.74 -15.06 37.23
N GLY A 13 -3.57 -13.82 37.67
CA GLY A 13 -3.53 -12.64 36.79
C GLY A 13 -2.26 -12.55 35.93
N LEU A 14 -1.15 -13.15 36.37
CA LEU A 14 0.13 -13.17 35.66
C LEU A 14 0.21 -14.24 34.56
N ALA A 15 -0.73 -15.20 34.55
CA ALA A 15 -0.83 -16.26 33.54
C ALA A 15 -1.87 -15.94 32.44
N ALA A 16 -2.25 -14.67 32.28
CA ALA A 16 -3.12 -14.23 31.20
C ALA A 16 -2.36 -14.24 29.87
N CYS A 17 -2.39 -15.38 29.16
CA CYS A 17 -2.00 -15.45 27.76
C CYS A 17 -3.04 -14.69 26.91
N ALA A 18 -2.72 -13.47 26.51
CA ALA A 18 -3.47 -12.77 25.48
C ALA A 18 -3.00 -13.26 24.11
N SER A 19 -3.84 -14.03 23.42
CA SER A 19 -3.63 -14.35 22.00
C SER A 19 -4.36 -13.30 21.17
N THR A 20 -3.61 -12.45 20.47
CA THR A 20 -4.20 -11.49 19.54
C THR A 20 -4.35 -12.17 18.19
N SER A 21 -5.58 -12.33 17.70
CA SER A 21 -5.80 -12.69 16.31
C SER A 21 -5.46 -11.48 15.45
N GLU A 22 -4.19 -11.35 15.05
CA GLU A 22 -3.80 -10.45 13.96
C GLU A 22 -4.40 -11.03 12.68
N THR A 23 -5.46 -10.41 12.16
CA THR A 23 -5.90 -10.69 10.80
C THR A 23 -4.82 -10.18 9.87
N TYR A 24 -3.90 -11.07 9.46
CA TYR A 24 -2.82 -10.69 8.55
C TYR A 24 -3.42 -10.33 7.18
N PRO A 25 -3.31 -9.07 6.72
CA PRO A 25 -3.55 -8.78 5.31
C PRO A 25 -2.58 -9.59 4.43
N SER A 26 -2.89 -9.73 3.14
CA SER A 26 -2.05 -10.44 2.16
C SER A 26 -0.61 -9.89 2.08
N ARG A 27 -0.38 -8.67 2.56
CA ARG A 27 0.88 -7.92 2.54
C ARG A 27 1.21 -7.36 3.90
N THR A 28 2.49 -7.23 4.21
CA THR A 28 2.91 -6.53 5.43
C THR A 28 2.68 -5.02 5.31
N ALA A 29 2.44 -4.33 6.43
CA ALA A 29 2.33 -2.87 6.44
C ALA A 29 3.59 -2.19 5.85
N THR A 30 4.76 -2.77 6.10
CA THR A 30 6.03 -2.31 5.53
C THR A 30 6.03 -2.38 4.02
N GLU A 31 5.54 -3.48 3.42
CA GLU A 31 5.44 -3.59 1.96
C GLU A 31 4.54 -2.51 1.36
N GLN A 32 3.38 -2.29 1.99
CA GLN A 32 2.43 -1.27 1.54
C GLN A 32 3.06 0.14 1.61
N LEU A 33 3.75 0.47 2.70
CA LEU A 33 4.43 1.75 2.87
C LEU A 33 5.59 1.93 1.87
N LEU A 34 6.37 0.90 1.62
CA LEU A 34 7.47 0.94 0.65
C LEU A 34 6.95 1.17 -0.78
N LEU A 35 5.89 0.46 -1.18
CA LEU A 35 5.27 0.65 -2.50
C LEU A 35 4.64 2.04 -2.64
N ALA A 36 3.96 2.52 -1.59
CA ALA A 36 3.40 3.88 -1.57
C ALA A 36 4.51 4.92 -1.73
N ARG A 37 5.60 4.79 -0.96
CA ARG A 37 6.75 5.70 -1.08
C ARG A 37 7.41 5.64 -2.45
N ALA A 38 7.59 4.47 -3.03
CA ALA A 38 8.13 4.33 -4.37
C ALA A 38 7.22 5.00 -5.41
N ALA A 39 5.90 4.89 -5.26
CA ALA A 39 4.95 5.57 -6.14
C ALA A 39 5.01 7.10 -5.99
N ASP A 40 5.08 7.63 -4.77
CA ASP A 40 5.23 9.07 -4.51
C ASP A 40 6.50 9.61 -5.19
N GLN A 41 7.63 8.91 -5.01
CA GLN A 41 8.92 9.30 -5.60
C GLN A 41 8.91 9.24 -7.13
N ALA A 42 8.25 8.24 -7.71
CA ALA A 42 8.19 8.06 -9.16
C ALA A 42 7.44 9.19 -9.89
N VAL A 43 6.55 9.90 -9.19
CA VAL A 43 5.75 10.99 -9.77
C VAL A 43 6.29 12.38 -9.45
N GLU A 44 7.38 12.48 -8.70
CA GLU A 44 8.02 13.77 -8.39
C GLU A 44 8.43 14.49 -9.68
N GLY A 45 7.92 15.72 -9.87
CA GLY A 45 8.19 16.52 -11.07
C GLY A 45 7.51 16.01 -12.35
N LEU A 46 6.53 15.11 -12.23
CA LEU A 46 5.75 14.64 -13.38
C LEU A 46 5.06 15.82 -14.07
N THR A 47 5.45 16.05 -15.32
CA THR A 47 4.81 17.00 -16.23
C THR A 47 4.64 16.34 -17.59
N LEU A 48 3.65 16.79 -18.35
CA LEU A 48 3.37 16.31 -19.69
C LEU A 48 3.77 17.37 -20.71
N PRO A 49 4.34 17.00 -21.87
CA PRO A 49 4.72 17.94 -22.93
C PRO A 49 3.48 18.39 -23.73
N ILE A 50 2.44 18.85 -23.04
CA ILE A 50 1.18 19.37 -23.58
C ILE A 50 0.86 20.70 -22.89
N PRO A 51 -0.01 21.55 -23.47
CA PRO A 51 -0.36 22.83 -22.87
C PRO A 51 -0.86 22.69 -21.42
N ALA A 52 -0.48 23.65 -20.58
CA ALA A 52 -1.01 23.73 -19.22
C ALA A 52 -2.54 23.92 -19.25
N GLY A 53 -3.25 23.33 -18.28
CA GLY A 53 -4.71 23.34 -18.24
C GLY A 53 -5.41 22.34 -19.16
N SER A 54 -4.67 21.58 -19.99
CA SER A 54 -5.26 20.48 -20.77
C SER A 54 -5.99 19.47 -19.87
N ARG A 55 -7.12 18.97 -20.35
CA ARG A 55 -7.90 17.91 -19.74
C ARG A 55 -7.26 16.56 -20.04
N VAL A 56 -6.70 15.92 -19.03
CA VAL A 56 -5.99 14.64 -19.15
C VAL A 56 -6.83 13.51 -18.59
N PHE A 57 -7.11 12.51 -19.40
CA PHE A 57 -7.65 11.24 -18.92
C PHE A 57 -6.50 10.30 -18.58
N VAL A 58 -6.46 9.84 -17.33
CA VAL A 58 -5.49 8.84 -16.88
C VAL A 58 -6.06 7.45 -17.15
N ASP A 59 -5.45 6.73 -18.08
CA ASP A 59 -5.87 5.38 -18.47
C ASP A 59 -5.01 4.34 -17.74
N ASP A 60 -5.61 3.67 -16.76
CA ASP A 60 -4.98 2.62 -15.96
C ASP A 60 -5.31 1.20 -16.45
N THR A 61 -5.87 1.06 -17.66
CA THR A 61 -6.38 -0.22 -18.19
C THR A 61 -5.33 -1.34 -18.16
N TYR A 62 -4.05 -1.01 -18.37
CA TYR A 62 -2.94 -1.97 -18.37
C TYR A 62 -2.07 -1.89 -17.12
N PHE A 63 -2.39 -0.99 -16.19
CA PHE A 63 -1.64 -0.78 -14.96
C PHE A 63 -2.13 -1.72 -13.85
N ARG A 64 -1.86 -3.02 -14.02
CA ARG A 64 -2.40 -4.09 -13.17
C ARG A 64 -1.37 -4.60 -12.16
N ALA A 65 -1.61 -4.26 -10.89
CA ALA A 65 -0.92 -4.77 -9.72
C ALA A 65 -1.82 -4.57 -8.49
N GLU A 66 -1.54 -5.31 -7.41
CA GLU A 66 -2.33 -5.25 -6.17
C GLU A 66 -2.28 -3.84 -5.53
N SER A 67 -1.12 -3.18 -5.61
CA SER A 67 -0.90 -1.81 -5.11
C SER A 67 -1.16 -0.72 -6.16
N SER A 68 -1.72 -1.07 -7.33
CA SER A 68 -2.03 -0.09 -8.39
C SER A 68 -2.89 1.09 -7.93
N PRO A 69 -3.95 0.92 -7.11
CA PRO A 69 -4.85 2.03 -6.79
C PRO A 69 -4.14 3.24 -6.16
N TYR A 70 -3.18 3.00 -5.26
CA TYR A 70 -2.42 4.09 -4.66
C TYR A 70 -1.52 4.78 -5.69
N ALA A 71 -0.80 4.02 -6.51
CA ALA A 71 0.07 4.58 -7.53
C ALA A 71 -0.72 5.39 -8.59
N VAL A 72 -1.88 4.92 -9.02
CA VAL A 72 -2.79 5.68 -9.89
C VAL A 72 -3.23 6.99 -9.21
N SER A 73 -3.55 6.95 -7.92
CA SER A 73 -3.88 8.15 -7.15
C SER A 73 -2.72 9.15 -7.07
N ALA A 74 -1.50 8.67 -6.81
CA ALA A 74 -0.30 9.51 -6.75
C ALA A 74 -0.03 10.19 -8.10
N ILE A 75 -0.17 9.47 -9.21
CA ILE A 75 -0.04 10.01 -10.57
C ILE A 75 -1.09 11.09 -10.82
N ARG A 76 -2.37 10.82 -10.49
CA ARG A 76 -3.45 11.79 -10.65
C ARG A 76 -3.20 13.05 -9.84
N ASN A 77 -2.73 12.91 -8.60
CA ASN A 77 -2.38 14.04 -7.75
C ASN A 77 -1.24 14.88 -8.36
N ALA A 78 -0.16 14.24 -8.78
CA ALA A 78 0.98 14.94 -9.39
C ALA A 78 0.59 15.71 -10.67
N LEU A 79 -0.29 15.14 -11.50
CA LEU A 79 -0.82 15.85 -12.67
C LEU A 79 -1.70 17.05 -12.29
N SER A 80 -2.53 16.92 -11.25
CA SER A 80 -3.32 18.05 -10.74
C SER A 80 -2.42 19.16 -10.17
N ASP A 81 -1.38 18.80 -9.41
CA ASP A 81 -0.40 19.74 -8.85
C ASP A 81 0.41 20.45 -9.96
N ALA A 82 0.67 19.75 -11.08
CA ALA A 82 1.30 20.32 -12.28
C ALA A 82 0.36 21.21 -13.12
N GLY A 83 -0.91 21.36 -12.73
CA GLY A 83 -1.87 22.25 -13.37
C GLY A 83 -2.69 21.65 -14.51
N TYR A 84 -2.74 20.32 -14.63
CA TYR A 84 -3.64 19.64 -15.57
C TYR A 84 -5.01 19.37 -14.95
N ALA A 85 -6.08 19.49 -15.74
CA ALA A 85 -7.42 19.11 -15.30
C ALA A 85 -7.62 17.60 -15.52
N LEU A 86 -8.15 16.87 -14.54
CA LEU A 86 -8.44 15.45 -14.72
C LEU A 86 -9.79 15.25 -15.44
N ALA A 87 -9.75 14.63 -16.62
CA ALA A 87 -10.95 14.28 -17.36
C ALA A 87 -11.62 13.03 -16.76
N PRO A 88 -12.96 12.99 -16.67
CA PRO A 88 -13.68 11.82 -16.17
C PRO A 88 -13.75 10.68 -17.19
N SER A 89 -13.58 10.98 -18.49
CA SER A 89 -13.64 10.00 -19.58
C SER A 89 -12.67 10.35 -20.72
N LYS A 90 -12.30 9.35 -21.53
CA LYS A 90 -11.47 9.54 -22.74
C LYS A 90 -12.11 10.50 -23.75
N ALA A 91 -13.44 10.48 -23.86
CA ALA A 91 -14.18 11.29 -24.83
C ALA A 91 -14.13 12.79 -24.51
N GLU A 92 -13.91 13.13 -23.25
CA GLU A 92 -13.85 14.53 -22.80
C GLU A 92 -12.42 14.96 -22.46
N ALA A 93 -11.41 14.29 -22.99
CA ALA A 93 -10.01 14.60 -22.72
C ALA A 93 -9.34 15.23 -23.94
N ASP A 94 -8.47 16.20 -23.71
CA ASP A 94 -7.58 16.75 -24.72
C ASP A 94 -6.41 15.79 -24.98
N ALA A 95 -6.02 15.03 -23.95
CA ALA A 95 -4.97 14.02 -24.02
C ALA A 95 -5.30 12.79 -23.16
N VAL A 96 -4.88 11.61 -23.62
CA VAL A 96 -4.94 10.36 -22.86
C VAL A 96 -3.54 10.00 -22.39
N PHE A 97 -3.37 9.87 -21.07
CA PHE A 97 -2.13 9.41 -20.45
C PHE A 97 -2.29 7.95 -20.03
N GLU A 98 -1.77 7.04 -20.86
CA GLU A 98 -1.80 5.60 -20.58
C GLU A 98 -0.69 5.20 -19.60
N LEU A 99 -1.07 4.52 -18.53
CA LEU A 99 -0.16 4.08 -17.49
C LEU A 99 0.38 2.68 -17.78
N ARG A 100 1.69 2.54 -17.59
CA ARG A 100 2.40 1.26 -17.73
C ARG A 100 3.44 1.11 -16.63
N ALA A 101 3.46 -0.05 -15.99
CA ALA A 101 4.54 -0.45 -15.08
C ALA A 101 5.06 -1.82 -15.50
N GLY A 102 6.39 -1.96 -15.59
CA GLY A 102 7.02 -3.26 -15.79
C GLY A 102 6.94 -4.15 -14.55
N ALA A 103 6.99 -3.53 -13.37
CA ALA A 103 6.73 -4.17 -12.09
C ALA A 103 6.25 -3.13 -11.07
N LEU A 104 5.27 -3.51 -10.25
CA LEU A 104 4.86 -2.78 -9.06
C LEU A 104 4.78 -3.78 -7.90
N SER A 105 5.96 -4.19 -7.43
CA SER A 105 6.12 -5.27 -6.46
C SER A 105 7.38 -5.03 -5.62
N LEU A 106 7.54 -5.84 -4.58
CA LEU A 106 8.73 -5.88 -3.74
C LEU A 106 9.32 -7.29 -3.78
N GLU A 107 10.65 -7.35 -3.72
CA GLU A 107 11.36 -8.60 -3.57
C GLU A 107 11.35 -9.03 -2.10
N GLN A 108 10.95 -10.27 -1.83
CA GLN A 108 10.98 -10.85 -0.49
C GLN A 108 11.94 -12.03 -0.44
N MET A 109 13.03 -11.88 0.30
CA MET A 109 13.94 -13.00 0.56
C MET A 109 13.60 -13.64 1.90
N ARG A 110 12.98 -14.82 1.87
CA ARG A 110 12.86 -15.68 3.06
C ARG A 110 14.11 -16.53 3.19
N ARG A 111 14.88 -16.32 4.26
CA ARG A 111 15.94 -17.23 4.70
C ARG A 111 15.43 -18.03 5.88
N VAL A 112 15.43 -19.35 5.76
CA VAL A 112 15.06 -20.26 6.85
C VAL A 112 16.32 -20.95 7.34
N PHE A 113 16.56 -20.90 8.65
CA PHE A 113 17.60 -21.68 9.31
C PHE A 113 16.96 -22.35 10.53
N GLY A 114 16.82 -23.68 10.50
CA GLY A 114 16.16 -24.47 11.56
C GLY A 114 15.18 -25.52 11.04
N LEU A 115 14.49 -26.20 11.96
CA LEU A 115 13.40 -27.13 11.64
C LEU A 115 12.16 -26.35 11.16
N PRO A 116 11.53 -26.73 10.03
CA PRO A 116 10.39 -26.01 9.48
C PRO A 116 9.16 -26.12 10.38
N ASP A 117 8.24 -25.18 10.18
CA ASP A 117 6.93 -25.13 10.83
C ASP A 117 6.15 -26.45 10.61
N MET A 118 5.98 -27.25 11.67
CA MET A 118 5.06 -28.39 11.63
C MET A 118 3.65 -27.86 11.79
N ARG A 119 2.98 -27.64 10.66
CA ARG A 119 1.54 -27.38 10.65
C ARG A 119 0.81 -28.66 11.07
N VAL A 120 0.28 -28.66 12.29
CA VAL A 120 -0.76 -29.59 12.74
C VAL A 120 -2.11 -28.89 12.61
#